data_AF-X1B476-F1
#
_entry.id   AF-X1B476-F1
#
_cell.length_a   1.000
_cell.length_b   1.000
_cell.length_c   1.000
_cell.angle_alpha   90.00
_cell.angle_beta   90.00
_cell.angle_gamma   90.00
#
_symmetry.space_group_name_H-M   'P 1'
#
loop_
_entity.id
_entity.type
_entity.pdbx_description
1 polymer ?
#
loop_
_entity_poly.entity_id
_entity_poly.type
_entity_poly.pdbx_seq_one_letter_code
_entity_poly.pdbx_strand_id
1 'polypeptide(L)'
;MFRIEGFSNEAKKAFETLASQYPDLAGILYKFKVNKELDEMNFVSGPLLTVAENINNEIDKKGDSLCAVIKGVSGLWDVSLSKFILDMMARSVYSAQIPDFKSRGFIGINQIGQAIIAKDKYGFPVAAREEIEKLFKLAEKGELEPVKLKEELDNWGLFEQYQDRFFGLFKKM
;
A
#
# COMPACT_ATOMS: atom_id res chain seq x y z
N MET A 1 5.88 5.56 8.41
CA MET A 1 7.01 4.78 7.86
C MET A 1 6.50 3.40 7.48
N PHE A 2 6.71 2.96 6.25
CA PHE A 2 6.20 1.68 5.74
C PHE A 2 6.90 0.54 6.49
N ARG A 3 6.13 -0.41 7.05
CA ARG A 3 6.69 -1.43 7.95
C ARG A 3 6.98 -2.71 7.17
N ILE A 4 8.23 -2.82 6.73
CA ILE A 4 8.77 -4.00 6.03
C ILE A 4 9.85 -4.69 6.85
N GLU A 5 9.63 -5.96 7.14
CA GLU A 5 10.52 -6.81 7.93
C GLU A 5 11.08 -7.94 7.05
N GLY A 6 12.34 -8.31 7.30
CA GLY A 6 13.02 -9.40 6.57
C GLY A 6 13.69 -9.01 5.24
N PHE A 7 13.51 -7.79 4.72
CA PHE A 7 14.11 -7.30 3.46
C PHE A 7 15.50 -6.64 3.66
N SER A 8 16.36 -6.69 2.63
CA SER A 8 17.63 -5.94 2.59
C SER A 8 17.43 -4.42 2.60
N ASN A 9 18.51 -3.68 2.83
CA ASN A 9 18.50 -2.22 2.78
C ASN A 9 18.23 -1.70 1.36
N GLU A 10 18.73 -2.40 0.35
CA GLU A 10 18.50 -2.12 -1.06
C GLU A 10 17.02 -2.25 -1.41
N ALA A 11 16.37 -3.33 -0.94
CA ALA A 11 14.94 -3.54 -1.13
C ALA A 11 14.10 -2.49 -0.39
N LYS A 12 14.50 -2.10 0.83
CA LYS A 12 13.86 -0.99 1.56
C LYS A 12 13.95 0.32 0.80
N LYS A 13 15.14 0.67 0.31
CA LYS A 13 15.35 1.88 -0.49
C LYS A 13 14.58 1.84 -1.81
N ALA A 14 14.48 0.68 -2.45
CA ALA A 14 13.66 0.49 -3.63
C ALA A 14 12.17 0.71 -3.32
N PHE A 15 11.67 0.20 -2.19
CA PHE A 15 10.32 0.47 -1.73
C PHE A 15 10.07 1.96 -1.51
N GLU A 16 10.95 2.67 -0.80
CA GLU A 16 10.83 4.11 -0.57
C GLU A 16 10.82 4.88 -1.90
N THR A 17 11.73 4.53 -2.80
CA THR A 17 11.86 5.16 -4.11
C THR A 17 10.58 4.94 -4.94
N LEU A 18 10.10 3.69 -5.01
CA LEU A 18 8.89 3.39 -5.78
C LEU A 18 7.63 3.94 -5.10
N ALA A 19 7.52 3.90 -3.78
CA ALA A 19 6.40 4.50 -3.04
C ALA A 19 6.33 6.02 -3.25
N SER A 20 7.48 6.71 -3.36
CA SER A 20 7.50 8.14 -3.71
C SER A 20 7.02 8.42 -5.15
N GLN A 21 7.10 7.45 -6.05
CA GLN A 21 6.50 7.54 -7.40
C GLN A 21 4.98 7.33 -7.37
N TYR A 22 4.44 6.81 -6.26
CA TYR A 22 3.01 6.68 -6.01
C TYR A 22 2.61 7.45 -4.73
N PRO A 23 2.71 8.79 -4.70
CA PRO A 23 2.35 9.59 -3.51
C PRO A 23 0.93 9.28 -3.01
N ASP A 24 0.06 8.96 -3.96
CA ASP A 24 -1.37 8.66 -3.81
C ASP A 24 -1.59 7.36 -3.02
N LEU A 25 -0.66 6.42 -3.17
CA LEU A 25 -0.66 5.14 -2.48
C LEU A 25 0.06 5.23 -1.13
N ALA A 26 0.85 6.27 -0.87
CA ALA A 26 1.70 6.35 0.33
C ALA A 26 0.92 6.07 1.63
N GLY A 27 -0.25 6.70 1.83
CA GLY A 27 -1.10 6.47 3.01
C GLY A 27 -1.70 5.06 3.09
N ILE A 28 -1.99 4.43 1.95
CA ILE A 28 -2.47 3.04 1.89
C ILE A 28 -1.31 2.08 2.16
N LEU A 29 -0.16 2.30 1.51
CA LEU A 29 1.09 1.57 1.69
C LEU A 29 1.52 1.58 3.16
N TYR A 30 1.43 2.72 3.85
CA TYR A 30 1.77 2.82 5.27
C TYR A 30 0.95 1.91 6.18
N LYS A 31 -0.29 1.54 5.80
CA LYS A 31 -1.13 0.62 6.58
C LYS A 31 -0.77 -0.84 6.37
N PHE A 32 -0.01 -1.17 5.33
CA PHE A 32 0.44 -2.53 5.11
C PHE A 32 1.68 -2.85 5.93
N LYS A 33 1.63 -3.98 6.62
CA LYS A 33 2.79 -4.64 7.21
C LYS A 33 3.16 -5.82 6.32
N VAL A 34 4.39 -5.84 5.82
CA VAL A 34 4.91 -6.96 5.02
C VAL A 34 6.04 -7.62 5.80
N ASN A 35 5.90 -8.91 6.07
CA ASN A 35 6.95 -9.73 6.67
C ASN A 35 7.44 -10.73 5.62
N LYS A 36 8.76 -10.76 5.37
CA LYS A 36 9.38 -11.77 4.51
C LYS A 36 10.01 -12.86 5.36
N GLU A 37 9.38 -14.03 5.36
CA GLU A 37 9.92 -15.26 5.92
C GLU A 37 10.53 -16.11 4.80
N LEU A 38 11.76 -16.59 5.02
CA LEU A 38 12.43 -17.52 4.12
C LEU A 38 12.15 -18.93 4.63
N ASP A 39 11.37 -19.69 3.88
CA ASP A 39 11.04 -21.07 4.24
C ASP A 39 12.17 -22.02 3.81
N GLU A 40 12.49 -22.02 2.51
CA GLU A 40 13.51 -22.91 1.94
C GLU A 40 14.38 -22.23 0.88
N MET A 41 15.61 -22.71 0.72
CA MET A 41 16.54 -22.31 -0.34
C MET A 41 17.08 -23.55 -1.05
N ASN A 42 16.76 -23.68 -2.34
CA ASN A 42 17.16 -24.83 -3.16
C ASN A 42 18.07 -24.37 -4.31
N PHE A 43 19.16 -25.10 -4.52
CA PHE A 43 20.03 -24.91 -5.67
C PHE A 43 19.66 -25.93 -6.75
N VAL A 44 19.27 -25.43 -7.93
CA VAL A 44 18.87 -26.25 -9.07
C VAL A 44 19.75 -25.94 -10.28
N SER A 45 19.96 -26.95 -11.12
CA SER A 45 20.71 -26.83 -12.37
C SER A 45 19.79 -27.12 -13.55
N GLY A 46 19.79 -26.23 -14.54
CA GLY A 46 19.01 -26.40 -15.76
C GLY A 46 18.68 -25.07 -16.45
N PRO A 47 18.10 -25.13 -17.66
CA PRO A 47 17.58 -23.94 -18.33
C PRO A 47 16.50 -23.27 -17.48
N LEU A 48 16.54 -21.93 -17.40
CA LEU A 48 15.65 -21.16 -16.52
C LEU A 48 14.15 -21.41 -16.80
N LEU A 49 13.78 -21.60 -18.08
CA LEU A 49 12.41 -21.87 -18.47
C LEU A 49 11.93 -23.22 -17.92
N THR A 50 12.74 -24.27 -18.07
CA THR A 50 12.44 -25.60 -17.54
C THR A 50 12.31 -25.59 -16.02
N VAL A 51 13.18 -24.85 -15.33
CA VAL A 51 13.09 -24.68 -13.87
C VAL A 51 11.78 -24.00 -13.48
N ALA A 52 11.40 -22.90 -14.16
CA ALA A 52 10.16 -22.20 -13.89
C ALA A 52 8.91 -23.06 -14.16
N GLU A 53 8.90 -23.83 -15.25
CA GLU A 53 7.83 -24.77 -15.59
C GLU A 53 7.68 -25.88 -14.54
N ASN A 54 8.80 -26.43 -14.06
CA ASN A 54 8.78 -27.45 -13.00
C ASN A 54 8.19 -26.88 -11.71
N ILE A 55 8.58 -25.67 -11.32
CA ILE A 55 8.02 -24.99 -10.13
C ILE A 55 6.51 -24.74 -10.30
N ASN A 56 6.07 -24.27 -11.46
CA ASN A 56 4.64 -24.09 -11.74
C ASN A 56 3.86 -25.40 -11.62
N ASN A 57 4.37 -26.48 -12.21
CA ASN A 57 3.72 -27.80 -12.12
C ASN A 57 3.63 -28.31 -10.68
N GLU A 58 4.60 -27.99 -9.82
CA GLU A 58 4.54 -28.33 -8.39
C GLU A 58 3.48 -27.50 -7.63
N ILE A 59 3.38 -26.20 -7.92
CA ILE A 59 2.34 -25.32 -7.36
C ILE A 59 0.95 -25.81 -7.78
N ASP A 60 0.75 -26.10 -9.06
CA ASP A 60 -0.52 -26.60 -9.60
C ASP A 60 -0.95 -27.91 -8.95
N LYS A 61 0.00 -28.83 -8.70
CA LYS A 61 -0.26 -30.09 -7.98
C LYS A 61 -0.65 -29.89 -6.53
N LYS A 62 -0.09 -28.88 -5.85
CA LYS A 62 -0.45 -28.52 -4.47
C LYS A 62 -1.83 -27.84 -4.38
N GLY A 63 -2.32 -27.30 -5.50
CA GLY A 63 -3.61 -26.61 -5.57
C GLY A 63 -3.61 -25.25 -4.86
N ASP A 64 -2.44 -24.66 -4.64
CA ASP A 64 -2.33 -23.38 -3.95
C ASP A 64 -2.56 -22.22 -4.94
N SER A 65 -3.72 -21.58 -4.82
CA SER A 65 -4.12 -20.44 -5.66
C SER A 65 -3.40 -19.13 -5.33
N LEU A 66 -2.66 -19.06 -4.22
CA LEU A 66 -2.00 -17.85 -3.73
C LEU A 66 -0.47 -17.92 -3.86
N CYS A 67 0.02 -18.62 -4.88
CA CYS A 67 1.43 -18.73 -5.21
C CYS A 67 1.79 -17.93 -6.47
N ALA A 68 2.99 -17.34 -6.48
CA ALA A 68 3.53 -16.65 -7.65
C ALA A 68 5.02 -16.95 -7.83
N VAL A 69 5.45 -17.23 -9.07
CA VAL A 69 6.86 -17.43 -9.42
C VAL A 69 7.44 -16.10 -9.91
N ILE A 70 8.49 -15.62 -9.23
CA ILE A 70 9.14 -14.36 -9.56
C ILE A 70 10.54 -14.65 -10.10
N LYS A 71 10.80 -14.22 -11.34
CA LYS A 71 12.15 -14.20 -11.89
C LYS A 71 12.86 -12.91 -11.46
N GLY A 72 13.81 -13.03 -10.54
CA GLY A 72 14.61 -11.92 -10.03
C GLY A 72 16.02 -11.85 -10.61
N VAL A 73 16.70 -10.74 -10.32
CA VAL A 73 18.15 -10.59 -10.56
C VAL A 73 18.91 -11.28 -9.43
N SER A 74 19.96 -12.03 -9.75
CA SER A 74 20.81 -12.69 -8.75
C SER A 74 21.41 -11.65 -7.79
N GLY A 75 21.38 -11.95 -6.49
CA GLY A 75 21.84 -11.04 -5.43
C GLY A 75 20.90 -9.86 -5.12
N LEU A 76 19.86 -9.61 -5.92
CA LEU A 76 18.86 -8.55 -5.73
C LEU A 76 17.43 -9.10 -5.89
N TRP A 77 17.24 -10.36 -5.50
CA TRP A 77 15.96 -11.05 -5.65
C TRP A 77 14.88 -10.45 -4.75
N ASP A 78 15.25 -9.96 -3.57
CA ASP A 78 14.35 -9.33 -2.61
C ASP A 78 13.93 -7.92 -3.04
N VAL A 79 14.76 -7.24 -3.85
CA VAL A 79 14.37 -6.02 -4.60
C VAL A 79 13.35 -6.35 -5.71
N SER A 80 13.49 -7.51 -6.34
CA SER A 80 12.52 -7.96 -7.36
C SER A 80 11.17 -8.30 -6.70
N LEU A 81 11.21 -8.96 -5.54
CA LEU A 81 10.05 -9.24 -4.70
C LEU A 81 9.40 -7.96 -4.20
N SER A 82 10.17 -6.96 -3.75
CA SER A 82 9.62 -5.69 -3.26
C SER A 82 8.82 -4.95 -4.34
N LYS A 83 9.41 -4.85 -5.54
CA LYS A 83 8.72 -4.28 -6.70
C LYS A 83 7.43 -5.05 -7.02
N PHE A 84 7.49 -6.39 -7.05
CA PHE A 84 6.30 -7.20 -7.31
C PHE A 84 5.17 -6.92 -6.30
N ILE A 85 5.50 -6.91 -5.00
CA ILE A 85 4.52 -6.63 -3.94
C ILE A 85 3.90 -5.26 -4.14
N LEU A 86 4.71 -4.24 -4.43
CA LEU A 86 4.22 -2.89 -4.67
C LEU A 86 3.34 -2.78 -5.92
N ASP A 87 3.77 -3.39 -7.04
CA ASP A 87 3.00 -3.40 -8.29
C ASP A 87 1.67 -4.15 -8.09
N MET A 88 1.67 -5.25 -7.35
CA MET A 88 0.46 -6.00 -7.00
C MET A 88 -0.46 -5.17 -6.12
N MET A 89 0.05 -4.49 -5.10
CA MET A 89 -0.73 -3.60 -4.24
C MET A 89 -1.32 -2.44 -5.03
N ALA A 90 -0.52 -1.77 -5.86
CA ALA A 90 -0.99 -0.69 -6.71
C ALA A 90 -2.11 -1.17 -7.63
N ARG A 91 -1.90 -2.28 -8.36
CA ARG A 91 -2.92 -2.88 -9.22
C ARG A 91 -4.17 -3.25 -8.44
N SER A 92 -4.03 -3.84 -7.26
CA SER A 92 -5.16 -4.23 -6.39
C SER A 92 -5.92 -3.02 -5.86
N VAL A 93 -5.24 -1.92 -5.53
CA VAL A 93 -5.92 -0.66 -5.18
C VAL A 93 -6.69 -0.12 -6.39
N TYR A 94 -6.12 -0.22 -7.59
CA TYR A 94 -6.80 0.22 -8.81
C TYR A 94 -7.89 -0.76 -9.30
N SER A 95 -7.83 -2.04 -8.94
CA SER A 95 -8.71 -3.09 -9.46
C SER A 95 -9.71 -3.68 -8.46
N ALA A 96 -9.38 -3.76 -7.16
CA ALA A 96 -10.12 -4.56 -6.19
C ALA A 96 -11.17 -3.80 -5.36
N GLN A 97 -11.09 -2.47 -5.22
CA GLN A 97 -12.03 -1.69 -4.38
C GLN A 97 -12.12 -0.23 -4.89
N ILE A 98 -13.26 0.35 -5.30
CA ILE A 98 -14.69 -0.02 -5.18
C ILE A 98 -15.43 0.58 -6.41
N PRO A 99 -16.47 -0.07 -6.99
CA PRO A 99 -17.47 0.63 -7.82
C PRO A 99 -17.96 1.95 -7.18
N ASP A 100 -17.97 1.98 -5.85
CA ASP A 100 -18.34 3.10 -4.99
C ASP A 100 -17.32 4.27 -5.01
N PHE A 101 -16.04 4.02 -5.31
CA PHE A 101 -15.03 5.09 -5.43
C PHE A 101 -15.16 5.84 -6.75
N LYS A 102 -15.51 5.16 -7.84
CA LYS A 102 -15.84 5.81 -9.12
C LYS A 102 -17.14 6.59 -9.01
N SER A 103 -18.16 6.07 -8.32
CA SER A 103 -19.43 6.77 -8.09
C SER A 103 -19.30 7.96 -7.12
N ARG A 104 -18.38 7.91 -6.15
CA ARG A 104 -18.07 9.01 -5.22
C ARG A 104 -16.99 9.99 -5.71
N GLY A 105 -16.39 9.76 -6.88
CA GLY A 105 -15.40 10.67 -7.48
C GLY A 105 -13.98 10.58 -6.90
N PHE A 106 -13.61 9.45 -6.30
CA PHE A 106 -12.30 9.21 -5.68
C PHE A 106 -11.26 8.61 -6.62
N ILE A 107 -11.61 8.38 -7.88
CA ILE A 107 -10.71 7.89 -8.93
C ILE A 107 -10.80 8.82 -10.14
N GLY A 108 -9.66 9.34 -10.58
CA GLY A 108 -9.48 10.08 -11.82
C GLY A 108 -8.75 9.26 -12.89
N ILE A 109 -8.60 9.84 -14.08
CA ILE A 109 -7.79 9.25 -15.16
C ILE A 109 -6.64 10.22 -15.44
N ASN A 110 -5.40 9.74 -15.43
CA ASN A 110 -4.25 10.56 -15.80
C ASN A 110 -4.16 10.72 -17.33
N GLN A 111 -3.24 11.55 -17.81
CA GLN A 111 -3.08 11.86 -19.23
C GLN A 111 -2.73 10.65 -20.12
N ILE A 112 -2.33 9.53 -19.51
CA ILE A 112 -1.91 8.30 -20.19
C ILE A 112 -2.98 7.20 -20.03
N GLY A 113 -4.19 7.55 -19.57
CA GLY A 113 -5.33 6.64 -19.47
C GLY A 113 -5.31 5.69 -18.27
N GLN A 114 -4.44 5.91 -17.28
CA GLN A 114 -4.38 5.09 -16.07
C GLN A 114 -5.31 5.67 -15.00
N ALA A 115 -5.97 4.78 -14.26
CA ALA A 115 -6.72 5.15 -13.06
C ALA A 115 -5.74 5.71 -12.01
N ILE A 116 -6.08 6.85 -11.43
CA ILE A 116 -5.34 7.50 -10.33
C ILE A 116 -6.31 7.84 -9.21
N ILE A 117 -5.83 8.02 -7.99
CA ILE A 117 -6.69 8.47 -6.90
C ILE A 117 -6.99 9.95 -7.12
N ALA A 118 -8.27 10.33 -7.08
CA ALA A 118 -8.68 11.71 -7.22
C ALA A 118 -8.13 12.52 -6.06
N LYS A 119 -7.56 13.68 -6.38
CA LYS A 119 -6.99 14.62 -5.43
C LYS A 119 -7.81 15.89 -5.38
N ASP A 120 -7.83 16.51 -4.22
CA ASP A 120 -8.33 17.88 -4.09
C ASP A 120 -7.35 18.89 -4.70
N LYS A 121 -7.75 20.17 -4.67
CA LYS A 121 -6.93 21.31 -5.12
C LYS A 121 -5.60 21.49 -4.36
N TYR A 122 -5.40 20.76 -3.27
CA TYR A 122 -4.20 20.80 -2.43
C TYR A 122 -3.33 19.54 -2.61
N GLY A 123 -3.73 18.60 -3.47
CA GLY A 123 -2.96 17.39 -3.80
C GLY A 123 -3.23 16.19 -2.88
N PHE A 124 -4.24 16.24 -2.02
CA PHE A 124 -4.56 15.15 -1.09
C PHE A 124 -5.63 14.21 -1.64
N PRO A 125 -5.53 12.88 -1.41
CA PRO A 125 -6.56 11.94 -1.75
C PRO A 125 -7.93 12.34 -1.18
N VAL A 126 -8.94 12.48 -2.03
CA VAL A 126 -10.29 12.86 -1.60
C VAL A 126 -10.87 11.82 -0.62
N ALA A 127 -10.56 10.54 -0.84
CA ALA A 127 -10.94 9.45 0.05
C ALA A 127 -10.35 9.58 1.47
N ALA A 128 -9.12 10.11 1.60
CA ALA A 128 -8.52 10.33 2.91
C ALA A 128 -9.28 11.41 3.70
N ARG A 129 -9.76 12.47 3.04
CA ARG A 129 -10.61 13.47 3.70
C ARG A 129 -11.92 12.86 4.20
N GLU A 130 -12.60 12.03 3.41
CA GLU A 130 -13.85 11.39 3.85
C GLU A 130 -13.62 10.53 5.10
N GLU A 131 -12.51 9.80 5.14
CA GLU A 131 -12.15 8.97 6.29
C GLU A 131 -11.84 9.82 7.54
N ILE A 132 -11.04 10.88 7.39
CA ILE A 132 -10.76 11.83 8.47
C ILE A 132 -12.05 12.46 9.00
N GLU A 133 -13.00 12.83 8.14
CA GLU A 133 -14.31 13.35 8.56
C GLU A 133 -15.12 12.35 9.39
N LYS A 134 -15.06 11.05 9.06
CA LYS A 134 -15.68 10.00 9.87
C LYS A 134 -15.01 9.88 11.23
N LEU A 135 -13.69 9.87 11.28
CA LEU A 135 -12.93 9.78 12.53
C LEU A 135 -13.20 10.99 13.43
N PHE A 136 -13.32 12.19 12.88
CA PHE A 136 -13.76 13.38 13.63
C PHE A 136 -15.16 13.18 14.24
N LYS A 137 -16.13 12.66 13.50
CA LYS A 137 -17.48 12.38 14.02
C LYS A 137 -17.46 11.35 15.15
N LEU A 138 -16.61 10.33 15.06
CA LEU A 138 -16.45 9.33 16.11
C LEU A 138 -15.78 9.92 17.36
N ALA A 139 -14.76 10.76 17.17
CA ALA A 139 -14.08 11.45 18.26
C ALA A 139 -15.01 12.46 18.97
N GLU A 140 -15.83 13.20 18.23
CA GLU A 140 -16.84 14.12 18.78
C GLU A 140 -17.91 13.40 19.62
N LYS A 141 -18.22 12.13 19.29
CA LYS A 141 -19.14 11.28 20.05
C LYS A 141 -18.50 10.59 21.25
N GLY A 142 -17.18 10.71 21.43
CA GLY A 142 -16.43 9.97 22.45
C GLY A 142 -16.21 8.48 22.14
N GLU A 143 -16.53 8.04 20.92
CA GLU A 143 -16.37 6.64 20.48
C GLU A 143 -14.94 6.34 19.99
N LEU A 144 -14.12 7.37 19.77
CA LEU A 144 -12.73 7.27 19.34
C LEU A 144 -11.84 8.21 20.16
N GLU A 145 -10.73 7.68 20.67
CA GLU A 145 -9.74 8.51 21.37
C GLU A 145 -9.09 9.51 20.41
N PRO A 146 -8.97 10.81 20.79
CA PRO A 146 -8.34 11.83 19.96
C PRO A 146 -6.91 11.50 19.52
N VAL A 147 -6.18 10.69 20.29
CA VAL A 147 -4.83 10.23 19.92
C VAL A 147 -4.85 9.45 18.61
N LYS A 148 -5.82 8.55 18.41
CA LYS A 148 -5.95 7.75 17.18
C LYS A 148 -6.28 8.62 15.97
N LEU A 149 -7.10 9.66 16.16
CA LEU A 149 -7.37 10.65 15.11
C LEU A 149 -6.12 11.46 14.75
N LYS A 150 -5.30 11.83 15.74
CA LYS A 150 -4.02 12.52 15.50
C LYS A 150 -3.06 11.67 14.68
N GLU A 151 -2.92 10.39 15.03
CA GLU A 151 -2.07 9.45 14.30
C GLU A 151 -2.49 9.35 12.83
N GLU A 152 -3.80 9.22 12.55
CA GLU A 152 -4.30 9.19 11.18
C GLU A 152 -4.07 10.51 10.44
N LEU A 153 -4.30 11.66 11.09
CA LEU A 153 -4.01 12.98 10.50
C LEU A 153 -2.53 13.14 10.13
N ASP A 154 -1.62 12.66 10.96
CA ASP A 154 -0.18 12.69 10.70
C ASP A 154 0.21 11.72 9.59
N ASN A 155 -0.39 10.53 9.57
CA ASN A 155 -0.15 9.53 8.53
C ASN A 155 -0.53 10.03 7.13
N TRP A 156 -1.59 10.84 7.03
CA TRP A 156 -2.00 11.48 5.77
C TRP A 156 -1.30 12.81 5.49
N GLY A 157 -0.47 13.32 6.42
CA GLY A 157 0.14 14.64 6.32
C GLY A 157 -0.87 15.79 6.33
N LEU A 158 -2.05 15.55 6.91
CA LEU A 158 -3.18 16.48 6.93
C LEU A 158 -3.27 17.29 8.22
N PHE A 159 -2.44 16.99 9.23
CA PHE A 159 -2.57 17.60 10.55
C PHE A 159 -2.61 19.13 10.53
N GLU A 160 -1.69 19.79 9.82
CA GLU A 160 -1.64 21.26 9.73
C GLU A 160 -2.97 21.87 9.25
N GLN A 161 -3.68 21.22 8.33
CA GLN A 161 -4.97 21.73 7.82
C GLN A 161 -6.13 21.50 8.80
N TYR A 162 -6.04 20.46 9.62
CA TYR A 162 -7.09 20.09 10.57
C TYR A 162 -6.74 20.46 12.01
N GLN A 163 -5.59 21.12 12.24
CA GLN A 163 -5.03 21.42 13.54
C GLN A 163 -6.03 22.16 14.44
N ASP A 164 -6.63 23.23 13.92
CA ASP A 164 -7.59 24.05 14.67
C ASP A 164 -8.84 23.26 15.06
N ARG A 165 -9.33 22.41 14.13
CA ARG A 165 -10.49 21.56 14.38
C ARG A 165 -10.17 20.45 15.38
N PHE A 166 -8.99 19.86 15.28
CA PHE A 166 -8.48 18.85 16.20
C PHE A 166 -8.39 19.41 17.62
N PHE A 167 -7.78 20.58 17.81
CA PHE A 167 -7.72 21.23 19.12
C PHE A 167 -9.11 21.69 19.62
N GLY A 168 -10.03 21.99 18.70
CA GLY A 168 -11.43 22.27 19.02
C GLY A 168 -12.15 21.12 19.73
N LEU A 169 -11.75 19.86 19.51
CA LEU A 169 -12.31 18.69 20.20
C LEU A 169 -12.10 18.77 21.72
N PHE A 170 -10.94 19.27 22.15
CA PHE A 170 -10.58 19.40 23.56
C PHE A 170 -11.17 20.64 24.24
N LYS A 171 -11.67 21.60 23.45
CA LYS A 171 -12.38 22.78 23.97
C LYS A 171 -13.87 22.53 24.21
N LYS A 172 -14.42 21.44 23.66
CA LYS A 172 -15.84 21.03 23.79
C LYS A 172 -16.05 19.90 24.80
N MET A 173 -14.98 19.32 25.33
CA MET A 173 -15.01 18.35 26.43
C MET A 173 -14.94 19.06 27.79
#